data_AF-A0A6C0J2B5-F1
#
_entry.id   AF-A0A6C0J2B5-F1
#
_cell.length_a   1.000
_cell.length_b   1.000
_cell.length_c   1.000
_cell.angle_alpha   90.00
_cell.angle_beta   90.00
_cell.angle_gamma   90.00
#
_symmetry.space_group_name_H-M   'P 1'
#
loop_
_entity.id
_entity.type
_entity.pdbx_description
1 polymer ?
#
loop_
_entity_poly.entity_id
_entity_poly.type
_entity_poly.pdbx_seq_one_letter_code
_entity_poly.pdbx_strand_id
1 'polypeptide(L)'
;MITGITFLAKAHELKRNKEKYSSLSSAKAGGALAADTFLTIVGIIFLVLELILMFYNISIVLKCTKPGAERMVHMVLAIIIPIPYIFGNILFKKCATDILQSNKLF
;
A
#
# COMPACT_ATOMS: atom_id res chain seq x y z
N MET A 1 58.26 -19.16 -20.42
CA MET A 1 57.53 -17.89 -20.67
C MET A 1 56.06 -18.08 -21.04
N ILE A 2 55.65 -19.21 -21.63
CA ILE A 2 54.25 -19.45 -22.10
C ILE A 2 53.27 -19.69 -20.94
N THR A 3 53.72 -20.25 -19.82
CA THR A 3 52.89 -20.56 -18.64
C THR A 3 52.49 -19.35 -17.79
N GLY A 4 53.25 -18.25 -17.84
CA GLY A 4 52.90 -17.01 -17.11
C GLY A 4 51.77 -16.23 -17.76
N ILE A 5 51.68 -16.29 -19.10
CA ILE A 5 50.69 -15.54 -19.90
C ILE A 5 49.31 -16.18 -19.76
N THR A 6 49.24 -17.51 -19.71
CA THR A 6 47.98 -18.25 -19.49
C THR A 6 47.43 -18.06 -18.07
N PHE A 7 48.29 -17.94 -17.06
CA PHE A 7 47.84 -17.64 -15.69
C PHE A 7 47.27 -16.21 -15.58
N LEU A 8 47.95 -15.23 -16.19
CA LEU A 8 47.46 -13.85 -16.26
C LEU A 8 46.15 -13.73 -17.03
N ALA A 9 46.00 -14.42 -18.16
CA ALA A 9 44.75 -14.43 -18.94
C ALA A 9 43.58 -15.00 -18.13
N LYS A 10 43.81 -16.11 -17.41
CA LYS A 10 42.78 -16.76 -16.59
C LYS A 10 42.41 -15.94 -15.35
N ALA A 11 43.38 -15.26 -14.74
CA ALA A 11 43.13 -14.32 -13.65
C ALA A 11 42.34 -13.09 -14.11
N HIS A 12 42.59 -12.60 -15.33
CA HIS A 12 41.86 -11.48 -15.93
C HIS A 12 40.40 -11.83 -16.24
N GLU A 13 40.14 -13.06 -16.73
CA GLU A 13 38.76 -13.55 -16.92
C GLU A 13 37.98 -13.68 -15.61
N LEU A 14 38.62 -14.18 -14.55
CA LEU A 14 37.98 -14.31 -13.23
C LEU A 14 37.62 -12.95 -12.63
N LYS A 15 38.46 -11.92 -12.81
CA LYS A 15 38.17 -10.55 -12.38
C LYS A 15 36.98 -9.96 -13.15
N ARG A 16 36.98 -10.12 -14.47
CA ARG A 16 35.91 -9.60 -15.35
C ARG A 16 34.55 -10.26 -15.09
N ASN A 17 34.55 -11.55 -14.75
CA ASN A 17 33.33 -12.26 -14.34
C ASN A 17 32.84 -11.83 -12.95
N LYS A 18 33.74 -11.58 -11.98
CA LYS A 18 33.34 -11.03 -10.68
C LYS A 18 32.72 -9.64 -10.78
N GLU A 19 33.20 -8.79 -11.67
CA GLU A 19 32.60 -7.46 -11.92
C GLU A 19 31.20 -7.58 -12.52
N LYS A 20 30.96 -8.52 -13.44
CA LYS A 20 29.61 -8.80 -13.97
C LYS A 20 28.67 -9.40 -12.92
N TYR A 21 29.15 -10.30 -12.06
CA TYR A 21 28.33 -10.84 -10.96
C TYR A 21 28.07 -9.79 -9.87
N SER A 22 29.04 -8.92 -9.58
CA SER A 22 28.89 -7.81 -8.65
C SER A 22 27.90 -6.75 -9.17
N SER A 23 27.95 -6.42 -10.46
CA SER A 23 26.99 -5.48 -11.08
C SER A 23 25.59 -6.08 -11.20
N LEU A 24 25.48 -7.37 -11.55
CA LEU A 24 24.19 -8.07 -11.61
C LEU A 24 23.58 -8.25 -10.20
N SER A 25 24.40 -8.53 -9.19
CA SER A 25 23.97 -8.59 -7.78
C SER A 25 23.54 -7.22 -7.26
N SER A 26 24.27 -6.16 -7.61
CA SER A 26 23.92 -4.78 -7.26
C SER A 26 22.65 -4.31 -7.97
N ALA A 27 22.45 -4.69 -9.24
CA ALA A 27 21.24 -4.39 -9.99
C ALA A 27 20.02 -5.17 -9.46
N LYS A 28 20.20 -6.43 -9.05
CA LYS A 28 19.15 -7.24 -8.42
C LYS A 28 18.79 -6.72 -7.03
N ALA A 29 19.79 -6.32 -6.24
CA ALA A 29 19.58 -5.68 -4.94
C ALA A 29 18.90 -4.31 -5.08
N GLY A 30 19.33 -3.49 -6.04
CA GLY A 30 18.71 -2.20 -6.35
C GLY A 30 17.28 -2.34 -6.86
N GLY A 31 17.00 -3.34 -7.71
CA GLY A 31 15.66 -3.65 -8.19
C GLY A 31 14.72 -4.14 -7.08
N ALA A 32 15.23 -4.97 -6.15
CA ALA A 32 14.47 -5.38 -4.97
C ALA A 32 14.17 -4.21 -4.03
N LEU A 33 15.16 -3.34 -3.77
CA LEU A 33 14.94 -2.12 -2.97
C LEU A 33 13.92 -1.18 -3.62
N ALA A 34 13.98 -1.00 -4.95
CA ALA A 34 13.03 -0.18 -5.68
C ALA A 34 11.60 -0.75 -5.62
N ALA A 35 11.45 -2.07 -5.69
CA ALA A 35 10.15 -2.73 -5.56
C ALA A 35 9.57 -2.58 -4.15
N ASP A 36 10.39 -2.78 -3.11
CA ASP A 36 9.95 -2.63 -1.71
C ASP A 36 9.56 -1.18 -1.38
N THR A 37 10.37 -0.22 -1.84
CA THR A 37 10.05 1.21 -1.64
C THR A 37 8.79 1.62 -2.39
N PHE A 38 8.58 1.10 -3.60
CA PHE A 38 7.33 1.33 -4.34
C PHE A 38 6.11 0.76 -3.60
N LEU A 39 6.18 -0.48 -3.12
CA LEU A 39 5.11 -1.10 -2.33
C LEU A 39 4.84 -0.33 -1.04
N THR A 40 5.89 0.19 -0.40
CA THR A 40 5.77 1.02 0.80
C THR A 40 5.02 2.32 0.51
N ILE A 41 5.36 3.02 -0.58
CA ILE A 41 4.67 4.25 -1.01
C ILE A 41 3.19 3.96 -1.30
N VAL A 42 2.90 2.89 -2.05
CA VAL A 42 1.52 2.47 -2.33
C VAL A 42 0.77 2.14 -1.04
N GLY A 43 1.42 1.47 -0.09
CA GLY A 43 0.86 1.17 1.23
C GLY A 43 0.51 2.43 2.03
N ILE A 44 1.39 3.45 2.03
CA ILE A 44 1.13 4.73 2.70
C ILE A 44 -0.08 5.43 2.07
N ILE A 45 -0.19 5.45 0.75
CA ILE A 45 -1.34 6.04 0.06
C ILE A 45 -2.63 5.31 0.45
N PHE A 46 -2.61 3.99 0.49
CA PHE A 46 -3.77 3.18 0.87
C PHE A 46 -4.16 3.42 2.34
N LEU A 47 -3.18 3.56 3.22
CA LEU A 47 -3.40 3.88 4.63
C LEU A 47 -4.03 5.27 4.82
N VAL A 48 -3.59 6.28 4.07
CA VAL A 48 -4.22 7.61 4.07
C VAL A 48 -5.65 7.54 3.56
N LEU A 49 -5.90 6.78 2.48
CA LEU A 49 -7.24 6.58 1.94
C LEU A 49 -8.17 5.90 2.95
N GLU A 50 -7.71 4.85 3.63
CA GLU A 50 -8.48 4.18 4.67
C GLU A 50 -8.79 5.12 5.85
N LEU A 51 -7.84 5.96 6.25
CA LEU A 51 -8.07 6.96 7.30
C LEU A 51 -9.20 7.92 6.95
N ILE A 52 -9.20 8.40 5.70
CA ILE A 52 -10.25 9.28 5.17
C ILE A 52 -11.61 8.56 5.18
N LEU A 53 -11.65 7.31 4.67
CA LEU A 53 -12.87 6.50 4.66
C LEU A 53 -13.39 6.21 6.06
N MET A 54 -12.51 5.95 7.03
CA MET A 54 -12.88 5.74 8.42
C MET A 54 -13.55 6.99 9.02
N PHE A 55 -13.02 8.18 8.72
CA PHE A 55 -13.63 9.44 9.15
C PHE A 55 -15.04 9.64 8.58
N TYR A 56 -15.24 9.33 7.30
CA TYR A 56 -16.57 9.37 6.68
C TYR A 56 -17.52 8.34 7.30
N ASN A 57 -17.05 7.11 7.55
CA ASN A 57 -17.86 6.07 8.17
C ASN A 57 -18.32 6.47 9.58
N ILE A 58 -17.44 7.04 10.40
CA ILE A 58 -17.82 7.55 11.73
C ILE A 58 -18.90 8.62 11.59
N SER A 59 -18.75 9.55 10.64
CA SER A 59 -19.74 10.60 10.38
C SER A 59 -21.11 10.02 9.97
N ILE A 60 -21.12 9.00 9.12
CA ILE A 60 -22.35 8.27 8.72
C ILE A 60 -22.97 7.56 9.92
N VAL A 61 -22.18 6.86 10.73
CA VAL A 61 -22.67 6.19 11.95
C VAL A 61 -23.27 7.22 12.90
N LEU A 62 -22.60 8.35 13.13
CA LEU A 62 -23.10 9.36 14.04
C LEU A 62 -24.41 10.00 13.57
N LYS A 63 -24.58 10.25 12.28
CA LYS A 63 -25.79 10.92 11.76
C LYS A 63 -26.93 9.98 11.42
N CYS A 64 -26.64 8.76 10.95
CA CYS A 64 -27.64 7.84 10.40
C CYS A 64 -28.04 6.71 11.36
N THR A 65 -27.44 6.58 12.55
CA THR A 65 -27.85 5.59 13.55
C THR A 65 -28.30 6.24 14.84
N LYS A 66 -29.31 5.65 15.48
CA LYS A 66 -29.85 6.13 16.76
C LYS A 66 -28.84 5.88 17.88
N PRO A 67 -28.74 6.76 18.89
CA PRO A 67 -27.89 6.53 20.04
C PRO A 67 -28.35 5.28 20.81
N GLY A 68 -27.43 4.32 21.03
CA GLY A 68 -27.71 3.04 21.67
C GLY A 68 -26.65 1.98 21.35
N ALA A 69 -26.90 0.72 21.74
CA ALA A 69 -25.99 -0.40 21.48
C ALA A 69 -25.77 -0.64 19.97
N GLU A 70 -26.78 -0.37 19.14
CA GLU A 70 -26.69 -0.48 17.68
C GLU A 70 -25.59 0.43 17.10
N ARG A 71 -25.43 1.64 17.64
CA ARG A 71 -24.39 2.59 17.21
C ARG A 71 -23.00 2.05 17.46
N MET A 72 -22.78 1.37 18.60
CA MET A 72 -21.48 0.76 18.92
C MET A 72 -21.13 -0.34 17.94
N VAL A 73 -22.09 -1.22 17.59
CA VAL A 73 -21.88 -2.28 16.59
C VAL A 73 -21.53 -1.68 15.23
N HIS A 74 -22.26 -0.64 14.82
CA HIS A 74 -21.99 0.08 13.58
C HIS A 74 -20.63 0.81 13.58
N MET A 75 -20.18 1.30 14.74
CA MET A 75 -18.86 1.92 14.91
C MET A 75 -17.73 0.88 14.81
N VAL A 76 -17.92 -0.29 15.41
CA VAL A 76 -16.96 -1.40 15.36
C VAL A 76 -16.85 -1.94 13.92
N LEU A 77 -17.98 -2.15 13.23
CA LEU A 77 -17.96 -2.54 11.81
C LEU A 77 -17.28 -1.50 10.91
N ALA A 78 -17.52 -0.21 11.18
CA ALA A 78 -16.88 0.89 10.44
C ALA A 78 -15.35 0.90 10.56
N ILE A 79 -14.80 0.41 11.68
CA ILE A 79 -13.36 0.38 11.95
C ILE A 79 -12.72 -0.90 11.41
N ILE A 80 -13.34 -2.06 11.60
CA ILE A 80 -12.77 -3.35 11.18
C ILE A 80 -12.80 -3.49 9.64
N ILE A 81 -13.88 -3.05 8.99
CA ILE A 81 -14.09 -3.24 7.55
C ILE A 81 -14.62 -1.97 6.87
N PRO A 82 -13.82 -0.89 6.82
CA PRO A 82 -14.28 0.45 6.41
C PRO A 82 -14.82 0.49 4.97
N ILE A 83 -14.19 -0.22 4.03
CA ILE A 83 -14.54 -0.20 2.61
C ILE A 83 -15.88 -0.90 2.33
N PRO A 84 -16.09 -2.19 2.68
CA PRO A 84 -17.38 -2.83 2.42
C PRO A 84 -18.50 -2.21 3.26
N TYR A 85 -18.19 -1.67 4.45
CA TYR A 85 -19.17 -1.01 5.30
C TYR A 85 -19.68 0.31 4.67
N ILE A 86 -18.80 1.14 4.11
CA ILE A 86 -19.24 2.38 3.45
C ILE A 86 -20.02 2.07 2.17
N PHE A 87 -19.57 1.09 1.38
CA PHE A 87 -20.27 0.65 0.18
C PHE A 87 -21.68 0.14 0.49
N GLY A 88 -21.82 -0.71 1.52
CA GLY A 88 -23.12 -1.19 1.97
C GLY A 88 -24.02 -0.04 2.43
N ASN A 89 -23.49 0.91 3.20
CA ASN A 89 -24.28 2.06 3.64
C ASN A 89 -24.73 2.95 2.49
N ILE A 90 -23.88 3.21 1.48
CA ILE A 90 -24.25 3.99 0.30
C ILE A 90 -25.34 3.30 -0.53
N LEU A 91 -25.25 1.98 -0.69
CA LEU A 91 -26.19 1.22 -1.51
C LEU A 91 -27.55 1.03 -0.84
N PHE A 92 -27.58 0.87 0.49
CA PHE A 92 -28.79 0.50 1.22
C PHE A 92 -29.40 1.63 2.06
N LYS A 93 -28.67 2.72 2.35
CA LYS A 93 -29.17 3.83 3.18
C LYS A 93 -29.08 5.18 2.47
N LYS A 94 -30.25 5.77 2.17
CA LYS A 94 -30.36 7.14 1.61
C LYS A 94 -29.63 8.20 2.45
N CYS A 95 -29.66 8.05 3.79
CA CYS A 95 -28.97 8.95 4.72
C CYS A 95 -27.45 8.98 4.52
N ALA A 96 -26.82 7.86 4.12
CA ALA A 96 -25.38 7.84 3.85
C ALA A 96 -25.04 8.58 2.54
N THR A 97 -25.90 8.42 1.52
CA THR A 97 -25.77 9.10 0.23
C THR A 97 -25.93 10.61 0.36
N ASP A 98 -26.86 11.08 1.20
CA ASP A 98 -27.06 12.51 1.47
C ASP A 98 -25.85 13.13 2.18
N ILE A 99 -25.19 12.41 3.08
CA ILE A 99 -23.96 12.90 3.75
C ILE A 99 -22.79 13.02 2.75
N LEU A 100 -22.69 12.08 1.79
CA LEU A 100 -21.69 12.13 0.72
C LEU A 100 -21.98 13.23 -0.31
N GLN A 101 -23.25 13.48 -0.62
CA GLN A 101 -23.66 14.54 -1.53
C GLN A 101 -23.59 15.94 -0.89
N SER A 102 -23.96 16.06 0.39
CA SER A 102 -23.89 17.34 1.12
C SER A 102 -22.45 17.81 1.35
N ASN A 103 -21.46 16.92 1.26
CA ASN A 103 -20.03 17.25 1.31
C ASN A 103 -19.42 17.54 -0.08
N LYS A 104 -20.21 17.57 -1.16
CA LYS A 104 -19.77 18.01 -2.51
C LYS A 104 -19.71 19.54 -2.69
N LEU A 105 -19.77 20.31 -1.60
CA LEU A 105 -19.82 21.78 -1.62
C LEU A 105 -18.57 22.43 -1.00
N PHE A 106 -17.43 21.75 -1.08
CA PHE A 106 -16.09 22.31 -0.90
C PHE A 106 -15.16 21.81 -2.01
#